data_AF-A0A7S4KKC0-F1
#
_entry.id   AF-A0A7S4KKC0-F1
#
_cell.length_a   1.000
_cell.length_b   1.000
_cell.length_c   1.000
_cell.angle_alpha   90.00
_cell.angle_beta   90.00
_cell.angle_gamma   90.00
#
_symmetry.space_group_name_H-M   'P 1'
#
loop_
_entity.id
_entity.type
_entity.pdbx_description
1 polymer ?
#
loop_
_entity_poly.entity_id
_entity_poly.type
_entity_poly.pdbx_seq_one_letter_code
_entity_poly.pdbx_strand_id
1 'polypeptide(L)'
;PDPGATLLAIGDNVLELLGAEGHHISIKVQVPCAHCIEANRLPKRPYLFPYLFTLRECQTAVATGNSILKCPMSDPPGVPVGAFLMVPDLTMGELLHSVQIENEEIEFLEEIGEGAFAKVYRAMYKGAMYAVKQLTL
;
A
#
# COMPACT_ATOMS: atom_id res chain seq x y z
N PRO A 1 7.96 -11.42 -14.29
CA PRO A 1 8.41 -11.51 -12.89
C PRO A 1 8.98 -10.16 -12.46
N ASP A 2 8.26 -9.43 -11.60
CA ASP A 2 8.74 -8.15 -11.06
C ASP A 2 9.81 -8.42 -9.99
N PRO A 3 11.07 -7.97 -10.19
CA PRO A 3 12.13 -8.13 -9.21
C PRO A 3 11.84 -7.41 -7.88
N GLY A 4 11.06 -6.34 -7.89
CA GLY A 4 10.75 -5.50 -6.73
C GLY A 4 9.84 -6.19 -5.71
N ALA A 5 8.77 -6.82 -6.18
CA ALA A 5 7.84 -7.59 -5.34
C ALA A 5 8.54 -8.79 -4.66
N THR A 6 9.56 -9.35 -5.32
CA THR A 6 10.36 -10.47 -4.78
C THR A 6 11.28 -10.02 -3.63
N LEU A 7 11.82 -8.79 -3.69
CA LEU A 7 12.74 -8.27 -2.68
C LEU A 7 12.05 -7.91 -1.36
N LEU A 8 10.83 -7.35 -1.39
CA LEU A 8 10.06 -7.03 -0.19
C LEU A 8 9.62 -8.31 0.55
N ALA A 9 9.11 -9.31 -0.18
CA ALA A 9 8.74 -10.59 0.41
C ALA A 9 9.94 -11.33 1.03
N ILE A 10 11.14 -11.22 0.44
CA ILE A 10 12.38 -11.75 1.05
C ILE A 10 12.73 -10.97 2.33
N GLY A 11 12.59 -9.64 2.32
CA GLY A 11 12.81 -8.80 3.50
C GLY A 11 11.91 -9.19 4.68
N ASP A 12 10.61 -9.35 4.44
CA ASP A 12 9.63 -9.69 5.48
C ASP A 12 9.89 -11.07 6.09
N ASN A 13 10.23 -12.07 5.27
CA ASN A 13 10.58 -13.42 5.75
C ASN A 13 11.88 -13.43 6.58
N VAL A 14 12.86 -12.60 6.23
CA VAL A 14 14.12 -12.48 7.00
C VAL A 14 13.86 -11.80 8.35
N LEU A 15 12.93 -10.84 8.42
CA LEU A 15 12.52 -10.19 9.67
C LEU A 15 11.86 -11.17 10.65
N GLU A 16 10.96 -12.03 10.18
CA GLU A 16 10.31 -13.04 11.02
C GLU A 16 11.33 -14.00 11.63
N LEU A 17 12.35 -14.39 10.86
CA LEU A 17 13.45 -15.25 11.33
C LEU A 17 14.31 -14.58 12.41
N LEU A 18 14.62 -13.28 12.25
CA LEU A 18 15.44 -12.54 13.21
C LEU A 18 14.69 -12.19 14.51
N GLY A 19 13.37 -12.02 14.44
CA GLY A 19 12.52 -11.79 15.63
C GLY A 19 12.38 -13.01 16.54
N ALA A 20 12.56 -14.23 16.00
CA ALA A 20 12.48 -15.47 16.76
C ALA A 20 13.66 -15.68 17.73
N GLU A 21 14.78 -14.98 17.54
CA GLU A 21 16.01 -15.15 18.34
C GLU A 21 16.13 -14.19 19.55
N GLY A 22 15.02 -13.60 20.02
CA GLY A 22 14.97 -12.86 21.28
C GLY A 22 15.72 -11.52 21.30
N HIS A 23 16.15 -11.02 20.14
CA HIS A 23 16.75 -9.69 20.02
C HIS A 23 15.67 -8.64 19.76
N HIS A 24 15.64 -7.59 20.58
CA HIS A 24 14.79 -6.41 20.34
C HIS A 24 15.37 -5.58 19.18
N ILE A 25 15.06 -5.97 17.95
CA ILE A 25 15.44 -5.24 16.75
C ILE A 25 14.29 -4.29 16.38
N SER A 26 14.57 -2.97 16.34
CA SER A 26 13.63 -1.97 15.85
C SER A 26 13.94 -1.66 14.39
N ILE A 27 13.04 -2.05 13.49
CA ILE A 27 13.19 -1.85 12.05
C ILE A 27 12.31 -0.69 11.60
N LYS A 28 12.88 0.20 10.80
CA LYS A 28 12.19 1.33 10.20
C LYS A 28 12.22 1.18 8.69
N VAL A 29 11.06 0.89 8.10
CA VAL A 29 10.89 0.83 6.66
C VAL A 29 10.55 2.22 6.14
N GLN A 30 11.29 2.66 5.12
CA GLN A 30 11.09 3.94 4.47
C GLN A 30 10.99 3.74 2.96
N VAL A 31 10.14 4.56 2.33
CA VAL A 31 9.77 4.49 0.93
C VAL A 31 10.21 5.77 0.23
N PRO A 32 11.04 5.71 -0.82
CA PRO A 32 11.50 6.90 -1.50
C PRO A 32 10.40 7.54 -2.36
N CYS A 33 10.34 8.86 -2.33
CA CYS A 33 9.38 9.65 -3.08
C CYS A 33 9.58 9.52 -4.59
N ALA A 34 8.58 8.97 -5.30
CA ALA A 34 8.62 8.79 -6.76
C ALA A 34 8.82 10.13 -7.51
N HIS A 35 8.22 11.22 -7.03
CA HIS A 35 8.44 12.56 -7.60
C HIS A 35 9.92 12.97 -7.52
N CYS A 36 10.57 12.78 -6.37
CA CYS A 36 11.99 13.14 -6.22
C CYS A 36 12.89 12.28 -7.10
N ILE A 37 12.60 10.97 -7.20
CA ILE A 37 13.33 10.06 -8.08
C ILE A 37 13.23 10.52 -9.54
N GLU A 38 12.02 10.86 -10.00
CA GLU A 38 11.81 11.29 -11.39
C GLU A 38 12.46 12.66 -11.65
N ALA A 39 12.32 13.62 -10.73
CA ALA A 39 12.95 14.93 -10.84
C ALA A 39 14.49 14.82 -10.90
N ASN A 40 15.09 13.83 -10.23
CA ASN A 40 16.52 13.57 -10.28
C ASN A 40 17.02 13.08 -11.64
N ARG A 41 16.14 12.60 -12.52
CA ARG A 41 16.50 12.28 -13.91
C ARG A 41 16.66 13.54 -14.77
N LEU A 42 16.14 14.68 -14.31
CA LEU A 42 16.20 15.93 -15.04
C LEU A 42 17.43 16.76 -14.62
N PRO A 43 18.25 17.23 -15.57
CA PRO A 43 19.47 17.99 -15.26
C PRO A 43 19.22 19.35 -14.58
N LYS A 44 17.97 19.85 -14.60
CA LYS A 44 17.63 21.20 -14.12
C LYS A 44 17.13 21.26 -12.67
N ARG A 45 16.79 20.13 -12.04
CA ARG A 45 16.29 20.08 -10.64
C ARG A 45 16.65 18.76 -9.92
N PRO A 46 17.94 18.41 -9.76
CA PRO A 46 18.31 17.25 -8.97
C PRO A 46 18.15 17.55 -7.47
N TYR A 47 17.26 16.82 -6.80
CA TYR A 47 17.34 16.58 -5.37
C TYR A 47 18.57 15.72 -5.07
N LEU A 48 19.44 16.19 -4.17
CA LEU A 48 20.60 15.40 -3.73
C LEU A 48 20.18 14.03 -3.19
N PHE A 49 19.05 13.97 -2.48
CA PHE A 49 18.43 12.75 -1.98
C PHE A 49 16.91 12.84 -2.08
N PRO A 50 16.20 11.74 -2.40
CA PRO A 50 14.75 11.73 -2.39
C PRO A 50 14.21 11.88 -0.96
N TYR A 51 13.06 12.52 -0.81
CA TYR A 51 12.31 12.46 0.44
C TYR A 51 11.92 11.00 0.72
N LEU A 52 12.01 10.58 1.98
CA LEU A 52 11.68 9.23 2.42
C LEU A 52 10.42 9.28 3.27
N PHE A 53 9.32 8.74 2.75
CA PHE A 53 8.10 8.51 3.51
C PHE A 53 8.30 7.30 4.43
N THR A 54 7.69 7.31 5.60
CA THR A 54 7.56 6.11 6.43
C THR A 54 6.52 5.18 5.82
N LEU A 55 6.70 3.86 5.98
CA LEU A 55 5.69 2.89 5.55
C LEU A 55 4.31 3.19 6.17
N ARG A 56 4.28 3.67 7.41
CA ARG A 56 3.04 4.06 8.10
C ARG A 56 2.31 5.21 7.42
N GLU A 57 3.02 6.21 6.90
CA GLU A 57 2.41 7.30 6.12
C GLU A 57 1.75 6.76 4.84
N CYS A 58 2.44 5.86 4.14
CA CYS A 58 1.91 5.19 2.96
C CYS A 58 0.67 4.35 3.30
N GLN A 59 0.74 3.51 4.34
CA GLN A 59 -0.39 2.70 4.80
C GLN A 59 -1.59 3.56 5.19
N THR A 60 -1.37 4.65 5.93
CA THR A 60 -2.45 5.56 6.34
C THR A 60 -3.12 6.21 5.12
N ALA A 61 -2.34 6.66 4.14
CA ALA A 61 -2.88 7.22 2.90
C ALA A 61 -3.77 6.21 2.15
N VAL A 62 -3.30 4.97 1.98
CA VAL A 62 -4.06 3.92 1.30
C VAL A 62 -5.32 3.53 2.09
N ALA A 63 -5.19 3.29 3.40
CA ALA A 63 -6.29 2.85 4.25
C ALA A 63 -7.42 3.89 4.37
N THR A 64 -7.11 5.18 4.24
CA THR A 64 -8.11 6.27 4.26
C THR A 64 -8.78 6.51 2.91
N GLY A 65 -8.45 5.72 1.88
CA GLY A 65 -8.92 5.91 0.50
C GLY A 65 -8.25 7.09 -0.21
N ASN A 66 -7.46 7.90 0.49
CA ASN A 66 -6.71 9.01 -0.08
C ASN A 66 -5.28 8.57 -0.38
N SER A 67 -5.11 7.79 -1.45
CA SER A 67 -3.82 7.23 -1.91
C SER A 67 -2.86 8.29 -2.49
N ILE A 68 -2.89 9.52 -1.97
CA ILE A 68 -2.04 10.64 -2.38
C ILE A 68 -1.25 11.12 -1.16
N LEU A 69 0.08 11.05 -1.26
CA LEU A 69 0.99 11.69 -0.32
C LEU A 69 1.49 13.03 -0.89
N LYS A 70 1.89 13.96 -0.03
CA LYS A 70 2.41 15.27 -0.46
C LYS A 70 3.92 15.31 -0.25
N CYS A 71 4.67 15.53 -1.33
CA CYS A 71 6.12 15.64 -1.28
C CYS A 71 6.54 16.96 -0.60
N PRO A 72 7.27 16.93 0.53
CA PRO A 72 7.71 18.17 1.19
C PRO A 72 8.87 18.85 0.46
N MET A 73 9.62 18.09 -0.35
CA MET A 73 10.81 18.56 -1.07
C MET A 73 10.46 19.24 -2.40
N SER A 74 9.20 19.21 -2.86
CA SER A 74 8.84 19.85 -4.12
C SER A 74 8.95 21.37 -4.06
N ASP A 75 9.12 22.01 -5.22
CA ASP A 75 9.07 23.48 -5.35
C ASP A 75 8.05 23.87 -6.44
N PRO A 76 6.83 24.31 -6.06
CA PRO A 76 6.38 24.58 -4.68
C PRO A 76 6.17 23.31 -3.83
N PRO A 77 6.25 23.40 -2.49
CA PRO A 77 6.09 22.24 -1.60
C PRO A 77 4.68 21.68 -1.61
N GLY A 78 4.57 20.37 -1.43
CA GLY A 78 3.28 19.67 -1.35
C GLY A 78 2.76 19.14 -2.68
N VAL A 79 3.63 18.92 -3.67
CA VAL A 79 3.27 18.22 -4.91
C VAL A 79 2.67 16.85 -4.57
N PRO A 80 1.48 16.51 -5.11
CA PRO A 80 0.84 15.23 -4.87
C PRO A 80 1.63 14.09 -5.53
N VAL A 81 1.80 13.00 -4.81
CA VAL A 81 2.47 11.77 -5.24
C VAL A 81 1.56 10.59 -4.95
N GLY A 82 1.18 9.86 -5.99
CA GLY A 82 0.33 8.68 -5.84
C GLY A 82 1.05 7.56 -5.09
N ALA A 83 0.42 7.01 -4.06
CA ALA A 83 0.93 5.87 -3.29
C ALA A 83 1.21 4.67 -4.18
N PHE A 84 0.41 4.44 -5.23
CA PHE A 84 0.61 3.38 -6.22
C PHE A 84 2.02 3.38 -6.86
N LEU A 85 2.61 4.57 -7.08
CA LEU A 85 3.94 4.68 -7.68
C LEU A 85 5.08 4.37 -6.68
N MET A 86 4.77 4.27 -5.40
CA MET A 86 5.73 4.13 -4.31
C MET A 86 5.59 2.80 -3.56
N VAL A 87 4.35 2.33 -3.38
CA VAL A 87 3.93 1.12 -2.66
C VAL A 87 2.84 0.38 -3.45
N PRO A 88 3.15 -0.13 -4.66
CA PRO A 88 2.16 -0.78 -5.53
C PRO A 88 1.52 -2.02 -4.88
N ASP A 89 2.23 -2.69 -3.98
CA ASP A 89 1.77 -3.80 -3.16
C ASP A 89 0.66 -3.39 -2.18
N LEU A 90 0.84 -2.28 -1.46
CA LEU A 90 -0.17 -1.76 -0.53
C LEU A 90 -1.44 -1.31 -1.26
N THR A 91 -1.29 -0.71 -2.46
CA THR A 91 -2.46 -0.29 -3.26
C THR A 91 -3.06 -1.40 -4.09
N MET A 92 -2.48 -2.61 -4.06
CA MET A 92 -2.84 -3.71 -4.97
C MET A 92 -2.85 -3.29 -6.45
N GLY A 93 -1.92 -2.40 -6.80
CA GLY A 93 -1.89 -1.69 -8.05
C GLY A 93 -1.61 -2.56 -9.28
N GLU A 94 -0.87 -3.65 -9.07
CA GLU A 94 -0.52 -4.60 -10.12
C GLU A 94 -1.66 -5.55 -10.48
N LEU A 95 -2.78 -5.51 -9.74
CA LEU A 95 -3.95 -6.31 -10.06
C LEU A 95 -4.55 -5.89 -11.40
N LEU A 96 -4.83 -6.88 -12.25
CA LEU A 96 -5.50 -6.67 -13.53
C LEU A 96 -6.85 -5.99 -13.30
N HIS A 97 -7.25 -5.08 -14.21
CA HIS A 97 -8.56 -4.43 -14.14
C HIS A 97 -9.74 -5.42 -14.05
N SER A 98 -9.57 -6.65 -14.55
CA SER A 98 -10.58 -7.71 -14.46
C SER A 98 -10.86 -8.23 -13.04
N VAL A 99 -9.99 -7.93 -12.06
CA VAL A 99 -10.15 -8.34 -10.66
C VAL A 99 -10.32 -7.15 -9.71
N GLN A 100 -10.30 -5.92 -10.22
CA GLN A 100 -10.64 -4.73 -9.45
C GLN A 100 -12.16 -4.65 -9.32
N ILE A 101 -12.62 -4.31 -8.12
CA ILE A 101 -14.02 -4.21 -7.76
C ILE A 101 -14.21 -2.84 -7.14
N GLU A 102 -15.09 -2.02 -7.72
CA GLU A 102 -15.45 -0.75 -7.09
C GLU A 102 -16.34 -1.05 -5.88
N ASN A 103 -16.18 -0.29 -4.80
CA ASN A 103 -16.91 -0.53 -3.56
C ASN A 103 -18.43 -0.42 -3.79
N GLU A 104 -18.84 0.49 -4.66
CA GLU A 104 -20.24 0.71 -5.03
C GLU A 104 -20.86 -0.44 -5.83
N GLU A 105 -20.04 -1.35 -6.39
CA GLU A 105 -20.55 -2.56 -7.07
C GLU A 105 -20.94 -3.68 -6.10
N ILE A 106 -20.58 -3.57 -4.82
CA ILE A 106 -20.85 -4.57 -3.79
C ILE A 106 -22.02 -4.11 -2.92
N GLU A 107 -23.12 -4.88 -2.95
CA GLU A 107 -24.22 -4.71 -2.01
C GLU A 107 -24.04 -5.66 -0.83
N PHE A 108 -23.63 -5.12 0.32
CA PHE A 108 -23.53 -5.89 1.56
C PHE A 108 -24.92 -6.21 2.12
N LEU A 109 -25.17 -7.48 2.43
CA LEU A 109 -26.44 -7.95 2.98
C LEU A 109 -26.28 -8.22 4.49
N GLU A 110 -26.09 -9.48 4.89
CA GLU A 110 -26.01 -9.92 6.28
C GLU A 110 -24.60 -10.40 6.65
N GLU A 111 -24.20 -10.22 7.91
CA GLU A 111 -22.99 -10.83 8.45
C GLU A 111 -23.23 -12.34 8.59
N ILE A 112 -22.37 -13.16 7.98
CA ILE A 112 -22.47 -14.63 7.97
C ILE A 112 -21.36 -15.31 8.78
N GLY A 113 -20.41 -14.55 9.31
CA GLY A 113 -19.39 -15.08 10.20
C GLY A 113 -18.37 -14.02 10.64
N GLU A 114 -17.60 -14.38 11.66
CA GLU A 114 -16.53 -13.55 12.22
C GLU A 114 -15.31 -14.45 12.47
N GLY A 115 -14.13 -13.91 12.18
CA GLY A 115 -12.84 -14.52 12.52
C GLY A 115 -11.96 -13.51 13.25
N ALA A 116 -10.78 -13.96 13.69
CA ALA A 116 -9.88 -13.17 14.54
C ALA A 116 -9.50 -11.77 13.99
N PHE A 117 -9.53 -11.58 12.67
CA PHE A 117 -9.11 -10.34 12.00
C PHE A 117 -10.10 -9.84 10.95
N ALA A 118 -11.31 -10.42 10.89
CA ALA A 118 -12.24 -10.09 9.82
C ALA A 118 -13.68 -10.46 10.14
N LYS A 119 -14.59 -9.69 9.56
CA LYS A 119 -16.00 -10.03 9.42
C LYS A 119 -16.26 -10.58 8.02
N VAL A 120 -17.17 -11.53 7.92
CA VAL A 120 -17.58 -12.14 6.65
C VAL A 120 -19.03 -11.79 6.41
N TYR A 121 -19.30 -11.14 5.28
CA TYR A 121 -20.64 -10.74 4.87
C TYR A 121 -21.09 -11.55 3.66
N ARG A 122 -22.37 -11.85 3.61
CA ARG A 122 -23.03 -12.21 2.38
C ARG A 122 -23.27 -10.93 1.58
N ALA A 123 -22.93 -10.93 0.30
CA ALA A 123 -23.06 -9.75 -0.56
C ALA A 123 -23.53 -10.13 -1.98
N MET A 124 -24.13 -9.16 -2.68
CA MET A 124 -24.41 -9.25 -4.11
C MET A 124 -23.31 -8.51 -4.88
N TYR A 125 -22.76 -9.16 -5.91
CA TYR A 125 -21.84 -8.53 -6.86
C TYR A 125 -22.22 -8.96 -8.27
N LYS A 126 -22.51 -8.00 -9.15
CA LYS A 126 -22.94 -8.23 -10.55
C LYS A 126 -24.11 -9.25 -10.68
N GLY A 127 -25.06 -9.18 -9.74
CA GLY A 127 -26.24 -10.05 -9.72
C GLY A 127 -26.02 -11.48 -9.24
N ALA A 128 -24.82 -11.79 -8.74
CA ALA A 128 -24.50 -13.08 -8.12
C ALA A 128 -24.12 -12.93 -6.64
N MET A 129 -24.41 -13.98 -5.87
CA MET A 129 -24.16 -14.04 -4.42
C MET A 129 -22.70 -14.41 -4.13
N TYR A 130 -22.06 -13.66 -3.25
CA TYR A 130 -20.68 -13.91 -2.78
C TYR A 130 -20.55 -13.77 -1.27
N ALA A 131 -19.44 -14.29 -0.74
CA ALA A 131 -18.98 -14.00 0.60
C ALA A 131 -17.84 -12.96 0.51
N VAL A 132 -17.97 -11.85 1.23
CA VAL A 132 -16.99 -10.76 1.29
C VAL A 132 -16.34 -10.76 2.66
N LYS A 133 -15.02 -10.90 2.70
CA LYS A 133 -14.23 -10.83 3.94
C LYS A 133 -13.72 -9.41 4.14
N GLN A 134 -14.31 -8.70 5.08
CA GLN A 134 -13.89 -7.36 5.46
C GLN A 134 -12.88 -7.44 6.61
N LEU A 135 -11.64 -7.06 6.34
CA LEU A 135 -10.59 -7.01 7.34
C LEU A 135 -10.89 -5.89 8.34
N THR A 136 -10.70 -6.18 9.63
CA THR A 136 -10.82 -5.20 10.72
C THR A 136 -9.44 -4.63 10.97
N LEU A 137 -9.27 -3.32 10.75
CA LEU A 137 -8.02 -2.59 11.01
C LEU A 137 -7.90 -2.21 12.48
#